data_AF-A0A562JLL5-F1
#
_entry.id   AF-A0A562JLL5-F1
#
_cell.length_a   1.000
_cell.length_b   1.000
_cell.length_c   1.000
_cell.angle_alpha   90.00
_cell.angle_beta   90.00
_cell.angle_gamma   90.00
#
_symmetry.space_group_name_H-M   'P 1'
#
loop_
_entity.id
_entity.type
_entity.pdbx_description
1 polymer ?
#
loop_
_entity_poly.entity_id
_entity_poly.type
_entity_poly.pdbx_seq_one_letter_code
_entity_poly.pdbx_strand_id
1 'polypeptide(L)'
;MDHYSLEEWLKYVKNELGEKDREAYEDHLYTCDQCLEVYLEAMEEEEYALPAMPREDEFTNLVMAQIPDNKVKEPPMLNVAKEQKKSTSQKMWFECCFTIALACLLLIGGLVKMLEGTKNKEEKLEQD
;
A
#
# COMPACT_ATOMS: atom_id res chain seq x y z
N MET A 1 19.19 1.64 -17.25
CA MET A 1 18.54 2.45 -18.30
C MET A 1 18.77 3.89 -17.92
N ASP A 2 19.01 4.74 -18.90
CA ASP A 2 19.20 6.17 -18.64
C ASP A 2 17.89 6.80 -18.18
N HIS A 3 17.99 7.78 -17.28
CA HIS A 3 16.85 8.55 -16.80
C HIS A 3 16.37 9.52 -17.88
N TYR A 4 15.06 9.70 -18.01
CA TYR A 4 14.49 10.71 -18.89
C TYR A 4 14.62 12.10 -18.27
N SER A 5 14.92 13.07 -19.12
CA SER A 5 15.02 14.49 -18.78
C SER A 5 13.65 15.14 -18.60
N LEU A 6 13.63 16.34 -18.01
CA LEU A 6 12.42 17.13 -17.84
C LEU A 6 11.73 17.44 -19.18
N GLU A 7 12.50 17.79 -20.22
CA GLU A 7 11.96 18.09 -21.55
C GLU A 7 11.29 16.87 -22.20
N GLU A 8 11.81 15.68 -21.93
CA GLU A 8 11.21 14.42 -22.36
C GLU A 8 9.89 14.13 -21.63
N TRP A 9 9.85 14.35 -20.32
CA TRP A 9 8.61 14.24 -19.55
C TRP A 9 7.56 15.28 -19.94
N LEU A 10 7.95 16.49 -20.32
CA LEU A 10 7.03 17.50 -20.84
C LEU A 10 6.33 17.03 -22.13
N LYS A 11 7.04 16.32 -23.03
CA LYS A 11 6.44 15.73 -24.23
C LYS A 11 5.43 14.65 -23.86
N TYR A 12 5.72 13.84 -22.83
CA TYR A 12 4.77 12.86 -22.29
C TYR A 12 3.51 13.54 -21.74
N VAL A 13 3.67 14.55 -20.86
CA VAL A 13 2.57 15.27 -20.21
C VAL A 13 1.68 15.98 -21.24
N LYS A 14 2.27 16.54 -22.29
CA LYS A 14 1.56 17.18 -23.42
C LYS A 14 0.95 16.19 -24.40
N ASN A 15 1.10 14.89 -24.16
CA ASN A 15 0.62 13.81 -25.03
C ASN A 15 1.16 13.92 -26.47
N GLU A 16 2.45 14.27 -26.60
CA GLU A 16 3.19 14.40 -27.87
C GLU A 16 3.94 13.13 -28.26
N LEU A 17 3.96 12.12 -27.37
CA LEU A 17 4.60 10.82 -27.62
C LEU A 17 3.65 9.84 -28.33
N GLY A 18 4.23 8.93 -29.11
CA GLY A 18 3.49 7.79 -29.66
C GLY A 18 3.14 6.77 -28.57
N GLU A 19 2.12 5.93 -28.83
CA GLU A 19 1.61 4.95 -27.85
C GLU A 19 2.71 4.04 -27.27
N LYS A 20 3.60 3.52 -28.12
CA LYS A 20 4.69 2.64 -27.70
C LYS A 20 5.72 3.34 -26.81
N ASP A 21 6.04 4.59 -27.14
CA ASP A 21 7.00 5.37 -26.35
C ASP A 21 6.36 5.78 -25.01
N ARG A 22 5.06 6.08 -25.02
CA ARG A 22 4.29 6.38 -23.82
C ARG A 22 4.26 5.19 -22.85
N GLU A 23 4.01 3.98 -23.37
CA GLU A 23 4.06 2.74 -22.57
C GLU A 23 5.44 2.53 -21.93
N ALA A 24 6.54 2.78 -22.66
CA ALA A 24 7.89 2.67 -22.11
C ALA A 24 8.17 3.70 -20.99
N TYR A 25 7.61 4.90 -21.09
CA TYR A 25 7.71 5.92 -20.04
C TYR A 25 6.91 5.49 -18.80
N GLU A 26 5.68 5.01 -18.98
CA GLU A 26 4.82 4.49 -17.91
C GLU A 26 5.50 3.30 -17.19
N ASP A 27 6.04 2.35 -17.95
CA ASP A 27 6.80 1.20 -17.43
C ASP A 27 8.00 1.63 -16.58
N HIS A 28 8.69 2.70 -17.00
CA HIS A 28 9.84 3.23 -16.26
C HIS A 28 9.44 3.80 -14.89
N LEU A 29 8.30 4.52 -14.82
CA LEU A 29 7.80 5.11 -13.57
C LEU A 29 7.50 4.09 -12.48
N TYR A 30 7.17 2.84 -12.84
CA TYR A 30 6.94 1.78 -11.83
C TYR A 30 8.21 1.39 -11.06
N THR A 31 9.40 1.73 -11.56
CA THR A 31 10.67 1.22 -11.02
C THR A 31 11.72 2.29 -10.73
N CYS A 32 11.46 3.56 -11.07
CA CYS A 32 12.44 4.63 -10.95
C CYS A 32 11.90 5.87 -10.23
N ASP A 33 12.22 5.98 -8.95
CA ASP A 33 11.83 7.12 -8.10
C ASP A 33 12.36 8.46 -8.64
N GLN A 34 13.59 8.50 -9.16
CA GLN A 34 14.17 9.72 -9.73
C GLN A 34 13.35 10.24 -10.92
N CYS A 35 12.88 9.35 -11.79
CA CYS A 35 12.04 9.77 -12.91
C CYS A 35 10.62 10.13 -12.48
N LEU A 36 10.12 9.55 -11.39
CA LEU A 36 8.87 9.98 -10.79
C LEU A 36 8.95 11.44 -10.29
N GLU A 37 10.05 11.84 -9.66
CA GLU A 37 10.27 13.23 -9.23
C GLU A 37 10.25 14.21 -10.41
N VAL A 38 11.00 13.90 -11.48
CA VAL A 38 11.05 14.77 -12.68
C VAL A 38 9.70 14.79 -13.42
N TYR A 39 8.97 13.66 -13.44
CA TYR A 39 7.63 13.61 -14.00
C TYR A 39 6.64 14.53 -13.25
N LEU A 40 6.69 14.54 -11.92
CA LEU A 40 5.85 15.42 -11.10
C LEU A 40 6.20 16.90 -11.35
N GLU A 41 7.48 17.24 -11.50
CA GLU A 41 7.92 18.58 -11.89
C GLU A 41 7.35 18.98 -13.26
N ALA A 42 7.41 18.09 -14.26
CA ALA A 42 6.83 18.35 -15.58
C ALA A 42 5.30 18.54 -15.53
N MET A 43 4.59 17.83 -14.66
CA MET A 43 3.15 18.01 -14.45
C MET A 43 2.82 19.38 -13.86
N GLU A 44 3.58 19.81 -12.86
CA GLU A 44 3.41 21.13 -12.23
C GLU A 44 3.65 22.26 -13.24
N GLU A 45 4.66 22.13 -14.11
CA GLU A 45 4.89 23.11 -15.18
C GLU A 45 3.71 23.24 -16.15
N GLU A 46 3.10 22.11 -16.54
CA GLU A 46 1.95 22.13 -17.45
C GLU A 46 0.66 22.60 -16.76
N GLU A 47 0.51 22.43 -15.44
CA GLU A 47 -0.66 22.91 -14.69
C GLU A 47 -0.90 24.41 -14.91
N TYR A 48 0.16 25.22 -14.92
CA TYR A 48 0.07 26.67 -15.16
C TYR A 48 -0.31 27.03 -16.61
N ALA A 49 -0.17 26.11 -17.57
CA ALA A 49 -0.55 26.32 -18.95
C ALA A 49 -2.04 26.00 -19.22
N LEU A 50 -2.71 25.29 -18.30
CA LEU A 50 -4.10 24.90 -18.47
C LEU A 50 -5.06 26.09 -18.31
N PRO A 51 -6.08 26.22 -19.19
CA PRO A 51 -7.07 27.26 -19.05
C PRO A 51 -7.96 27.01 -17.82
N ALA A 52 -8.38 28.09 -17.15
CA ALA A 52 -9.36 28.00 -16.08
C ALA A 52 -10.69 27.41 -16.59
N MET A 53 -11.29 26.52 -15.79
CA MET A 53 -12.56 25.90 -16.15
C MET A 53 -13.70 26.92 -16.05
N PRO A 54 -14.46 27.16 -17.14
CA PRO A 54 -15.61 28.04 -17.07
C PRO A 54 -16.76 27.35 -16.35
N ARG A 55 -17.42 28.07 -15.41
CA ARG A 55 -18.62 27.62 -14.68
C ARG A 55 -18.40 26.30 -13.91
N GLU A 56 -17.31 26.24 -13.16
CA GLU A 56 -16.94 25.11 -12.29
C GLU A 56 -18.09 24.66 -11.38
N ASP A 57 -18.83 25.61 -10.78
CA ASP A 57 -19.98 25.31 -9.92
C ASP A 57 -21.11 24.58 -10.67
N GLU A 58 -21.45 25.03 -11.88
CA GLU A 58 -22.50 24.39 -12.69
C GLU A 58 -22.09 22.97 -13.08
N PHE A 59 -20.83 22.80 -13.50
CA PHE A 59 -20.29 21.48 -13.85
C PHE A 59 -20.34 20.53 -12.65
N THR A 60 -19.88 20.98 -11.48
CA THR A 60 -19.89 20.19 -10.25
C THR A 60 -21.31 19.75 -9.88
N ASN A 61 -22.28 20.66 -9.92
CA ASN A 61 -23.68 20.35 -9.65
C ASN A 61 -24.25 19.31 -10.62
N LEU A 62 -23.92 19.42 -11.91
CA LEU A 62 -24.35 18.46 -12.94
C LEU A 62 -23.76 17.07 -12.71
N VAL A 63 -22.49 16.96 -12.28
CA VAL A 63 -21.85 15.68 -11.97
C VAL A 63 -22.51 15.07 -10.73
N MET A 64 -22.68 15.85 -9.66
CA MET A 64 -23.31 15.37 -8.42
C MET A 64 -24.74 14.88 -8.65
N ALA A 65 -25.50 15.51 -9.55
CA ALA A 65 -26.86 15.07 -9.91
C ALA A 65 -26.89 13.73 -10.69
N GLN A 66 -25.78 13.32 -11.31
CA GLN A 66 -25.67 12.05 -12.05
C GLN A 66 -25.23 10.88 -11.16
N ILE A 67 -24.68 11.17 -9.98
CA ILE A 67 -24.33 10.13 -9.02
C ILE A 67 -25.64 9.57 -8.46
N PRO A 68 -25.94 8.27 -8.64
CA PRO A 68 -27.14 7.70 -8.07
C PRO A 68 -27.08 7.83 -6.55
N ASP A 69 -28.17 8.32 -5.95
CA ASP A 69 -28.44 8.28 -4.51
C ASP A 69 -28.55 6.82 -4.04
N ASN A 70 -27.42 6.10 -4.04
CA ASN A 70 -27.23 5.03 -3.08
C ASN A 70 -27.24 5.75 -1.75
N LYS A 71 -28.38 5.74 -1.07
CA LYS A 71 -28.56 6.30 0.26
C LYS A 71 -27.54 5.65 1.19
N VAL A 72 -26.32 6.18 1.21
CA VAL A 72 -25.39 6.04 2.30
C VAL A 72 -26.18 6.61 3.46
N LYS A 73 -26.62 5.72 4.36
CA LYS A 73 -27.21 6.12 5.63
C LYS A 73 -26.27 7.16 6.20
N GLU A 74 -26.69 8.42 6.22
CA GLU A 74 -25.92 9.47 6.85
C GLU A 74 -25.54 8.96 8.23
N PRO A 75 -24.24 8.89 8.58
CA PRO A 75 -23.89 8.61 9.96
C PRO A 75 -24.55 9.70 10.80
N PRO A 76 -25.29 9.33 11.86
CA PRO A 76 -26.07 10.28 12.62
C PRO A 76 -25.15 11.39 13.11
N MET A 77 -25.58 12.63 12.87
CA MET A 77 -24.86 13.84 13.24
C MET A 77 -24.40 13.72 14.70
N LEU A 78 -23.09 13.90 14.89
CA LEU A 78 -22.39 13.61 16.13
C LEU A 78 -22.82 14.60 17.22
N ASN A 79 -23.78 14.17 18.04
CA ASN A 79 -24.10 14.84 19.29
C ASN A 79 -22.89 14.70 20.22
N VAL A 80 -22.15 15.79 20.41
CA VAL A 80 -21.10 15.85 21.42
C VAL A 80 -21.77 15.89 22.80
N ALA A 81 -21.91 14.72 23.44
CA ALA A 81 -21.92 14.60 24.89
C ALA A 81 -21.75 13.14 25.37
N LYS A 82 -20.58 12.96 26.02
CA LYS A 82 -20.29 12.07 27.15
C LYS A 82 -20.09 10.57 26.88
N GLU A 83 -18.89 10.18 27.26
CA GLU A 83 -18.28 8.87 27.26
C GLU A 83 -19.17 7.76 27.83
N GLN A 84 -19.10 6.55 27.25
CA GLN A 84 -18.68 5.34 27.97
C GLN A 84 -18.60 4.08 27.08
N LYS A 85 -17.39 3.50 27.10
CA LYS A 85 -17.03 2.07 27.19
C LYS A 85 -17.40 1.06 26.07
N LYS A 86 -16.29 0.45 25.62
CA LYS A 86 -16.02 -0.96 25.28
C LYS A 86 -16.45 -1.46 23.90
N SER A 87 -15.45 -1.64 23.02
CA SER A 87 -15.26 -2.87 22.24
C SER A 87 -13.89 -2.85 21.54
N THR A 88 -12.81 -2.85 22.31
CA THR A 88 -11.47 -3.20 21.83
C THR A 88 -11.19 -4.66 22.22
N SER A 89 -11.87 -5.59 21.55
CA SER A 89 -11.67 -7.03 21.77
C SER A 89 -11.71 -7.85 20.48
N GLN A 90 -11.46 -7.22 19.33
CA GLN A 90 -11.40 -7.93 18.05
C GLN A 90 -10.05 -7.81 17.32
N LYS A 91 -9.21 -6.83 17.69
CA LYS A 91 -7.88 -6.64 17.09
C LYS A 91 -6.71 -7.25 17.88
N MET A 92 -6.96 -7.78 19.08
CA MET A 92 -5.89 -8.28 19.98
C MET A 92 -5.80 -9.81 20.04
N TRP A 93 -6.39 -10.53 19.07
CA TRP A 93 -6.36 -12.00 19.01
C TRP A 93 -5.52 -12.51 17.82
N PHE A 94 -5.40 -11.71 16.76
CA PHE A 94 -4.55 -12.05 15.60
C PHE A 94 -3.06 -11.94 15.92
N GLU A 95 -2.66 -10.92 16.70
CA GLU A 95 -1.24 -10.73 17.04
C GLU A 95 -0.73 -11.71 18.10
N CYS A 96 -1.59 -12.14 19.03
CA CYS A 96 -1.19 -13.06 20.10
C CYS A 96 -1.03 -14.51 19.61
N CYS A 97 -1.74 -14.90 18.54
CA CYS A 97 -1.66 -16.26 18.00
C CYS A 97 -0.30 -16.54 17.34
N PHE A 98 0.27 -15.55 16.66
CA PHE A 98 1.57 -15.71 15.98
C PHE A 98 2.73 -15.83 16.98
N THR A 99 2.71 -15.03 18.05
CA THR A 99 3.76 -15.04 19.07
C THR A 99 3.78 -16.35 19.87
N ILE A 100 2.61 -16.89 20.22
CA ILE A 100 2.50 -18.16 20.94
C ILE A 100 2.94 -19.34 20.05
N ALA A 101 2.58 -19.35 18.77
CA ALA A 101 2.99 -20.41 17.84
C ALA A 101 4.52 -20.48 17.67
N LEU A 102 5.19 -19.33 17.55
CA LEU A 102 6.66 -19.26 17.49
C LEU A 102 7.32 -19.80 18.76
N ALA A 103 6.81 -19.44 19.94
CA ALA A 103 7.33 -19.95 21.20
C ALA A 103 7.18 -21.48 21.32
N CYS A 104 6.04 -22.03 20.89
CA CYS A 104 5.82 -23.48 20.87
C CYS A 104 6.76 -24.20 19.91
N LEU A 105 6.99 -23.66 18.70
CA LEU A 105 7.93 -24.25 17.73
C LEU A 105 9.37 -24.30 18.27
N LEU A 106 9.81 -23.25 18.98
CA LEU A 106 11.15 -23.21 19.59
C LEU A 106 11.31 -24.23 20.72
N LEU A 107 10.25 -24.46 21.52
CA LEU A 107 10.28 -25.46 22.60
C LEU A 107 10.27 -26.90 22.05
N ILE A 108 9.51 -27.16 20.98
CA ILE A 108 9.48 -28.49 20.34
C ILE A 108 10.83 -28.81 19.69
N GLY A 109 11.46 -27.85 19.02
CA GLY A 109 12.80 -28.02 18.43
C GLY A 109 13.87 -28.38 19.47
N GLY A 110 13.82 -27.75 20.65
CA GLY A 110 14.72 -28.07 21.77
C GLY A 110 14.54 -29.51 22.29
N LEU A 111 13.30 -29.98 22.43
CA LEU A 111 13.00 -31.35 22.88
C LEU A 111 13.44 -32.40 21.86
N VAL A 112 13.29 -32.14 20.56
CA VAL A 112 13.77 -33.05 19.51
C VAL A 112 15.29 -33.23 19.60
N LYS A 113 16.06 -32.14 19.82
CA LYS A 113 17.52 -32.25 20.01
C LYS A 113 17.92 -32.94 21.30
N MET A 114 17.12 -32.83 22.36
CA MET A 114 17.33 -33.52 23.64
C MET A 114 17.08 -35.03 23.51
N LEU A 115 16.05 -35.43 22.75
CA LEU A 115 15.76 -36.84 22.44
C LEU A 115 16.81 -37.46 21.50
N GLU A 116 17.30 -36.69 20.52
CA GLU A 116 18.34 -37.14 19.61
C GLU A 116 19.71 -37.26 20.32
N GLY A 117 20.00 -36.37 21.27
CA GLY A 117 21.19 -36.42 22.11
C GLY A 117 21.18 -37.56 23.14
N THR A 118 20.01 -37.98 23.64
CA THR A 118 19.89 -39.14 24.53
C THR A 118 20.01 -40.46 23.76
N LYS A 119 19.44 -40.55 22.55
CA LYS A 119 19.59 -41.71 21.67
C LYS A 119 21.04 -41.95 21.23
N ASN A 120 21.75 -40.89 20.82
CA ASN A 120 23.18 -40.97 20.46
C ASN A 120 24.09 -41.31 21.66
N LYS A 121 23.62 -41.08 22.89
CA LYS A 121 24.35 -41.41 24.13
C LYS A 121 24.15 -42.86 24.55
N GLU A 122 22.98 -43.44 24.26
CA GLU A 122 22.71 -44.87 24.47
C GLU A 122 23.47 -45.75 23.46
N GLU A 123 23.53 -45.36 22.18
CA GLU A 123 24.30 -46.11 21.16
C GLU A 123 25.83 -46.12 21.43
N LYS A 124 26.36 -45.15 22.17
CA LYS A 124 27.78 -45.09 22.56
C LYS A 124 28.12 -45.93 23.80
N LEU A 125 27.12 -46.41 24.54
CA LEU A 125 27.30 -47.24 25.75
C LEU A 125 27.15 -48.75 25.48
N GLU A 126 26.68 -49.15 24.29
CA GLU A 126 26.64 -50.56 23.85
C GLU A 126 27.86 -50.99 23.01
N GLN A 127 28.84 -50.09 22.80
CA GLN A 127 30.01 -50.35 21.94
C GLN A 127 31.36 -50.27 22.66
N ASP A 128 31.39 -50.35 24.00
CA ASP A 128 32.59 -50.46 24.84
C ASP A 128 32.49 -51.66 25.80
#